data_AF-A0A1B6IVQ3-F1
#
_entry.id   AF-A0A1B6IVQ3-F1
#
_cell.length_a   1.000
_cell.length_b   1.000
_cell.length_c   1.000
_cell.angle_alpha   90.00
_cell.angle_beta   90.00
_cell.angle_gamma   90.00
#
_symmetry.space_group_name_H-M   'P 1'
#
loop_
_entity.id
_entity.type
_entity.pdbx_description
1 polymer ?
#
loop_
_entity_poly.entity_id
_entity_poly.type
_entity_poly.pdbx_seq_one_letter_code
_entity_poly.pdbx_strand_id
1 'polypeptide(L)'
;MSAAVKSTSGLNVPYMGKCCFCFSLEFGSLAIAACSVLFWMFVLFDILTVNRYNTKNAVESGVARLLIDMVLAALMFIGAQKRMSLLILLWVLVEFVLILVNVVLALVVGIMQLSHVMLLGAAIIGTFYTLALIVVFNFYREVRDGQ
;
A
#
# COMPACT_ATOMS: atom_id res chain seq x y z
N MET A 1 6.35 -31.74 27.48
CA MET A 1 4.92 -31.95 27.80
C MET A 1 4.15 -32.00 26.49
N SER A 2 3.27 -33.00 26.36
CA SER A 2 2.66 -33.48 25.12
C SER A 2 1.32 -32.81 24.79
N ALA A 3 0.95 -32.90 23.50
CA ALA A 3 -0.35 -32.65 22.85
C ALA A 3 -0.78 -31.17 22.66
N ALA A 4 -1.39 -30.75 21.54
CA ALA A 4 -2.25 -31.50 20.63
C ALA A 4 -2.17 -31.02 19.17
N VAL A 5 -2.20 -31.99 18.25
CA VAL A 5 -2.64 -31.80 16.86
C VAL A 5 -4.16 -31.60 16.89
N LYS A 6 -4.64 -30.46 16.41
CA LYS A 6 -6.04 -30.29 16.00
C LYS A 6 -6.09 -30.17 14.48
N SER A 7 -6.37 -31.29 13.84
CA SER A 7 -6.77 -31.35 12.43
C SER A 7 -8.18 -30.78 12.33
N THR A 8 -8.32 -29.60 11.71
CA THR A 8 -9.59 -29.12 11.17
C THR A 8 -9.37 -28.78 9.70
N SER A 9 -10.03 -29.57 8.87
CA SER A 9 -10.25 -29.40 7.44
C SER A 9 -10.79 -28.02 7.09
N GLY A 10 -10.11 -27.32 6.18
CA GLY A 10 -10.59 -26.10 5.54
C GLY A 10 -9.43 -25.18 5.13
N LEU A 11 -9.07 -25.19 3.84
CA LEU A 11 -8.05 -24.35 3.19
C LEU A 11 -6.78 -24.08 4.03
N ASN A 12 -5.74 -24.90 3.79
CA ASN A 12 -4.37 -24.61 4.24
C ASN A 12 -3.88 -23.30 3.59
N VAL A 13 -4.16 -22.17 4.22
CA VAL A 13 -3.34 -20.97 4.06
C VAL A 13 -2.06 -21.27 4.82
N PRO A 14 -0.88 -21.25 4.18
CA PRO A 14 0.36 -21.58 4.87
C PRO A 14 0.58 -20.58 6.00
N TYR A 15 0.37 -21.05 7.23
CA TYR A 15 0.73 -20.32 8.44
C TYR A 15 2.27 -20.27 8.45
N MET A 16 2.85 -19.10 8.16
CA MET A 16 4.30 -18.91 8.26
C MET A 16 4.70 -19.02 9.73
N GLY A 17 5.08 -20.23 10.13
CA GLY A 17 5.60 -20.52 11.46
C GLY A 17 6.91 -19.77 11.69
N LYS A 18 6.92 -18.92 12.73
CA LYS A 18 8.09 -18.45 13.48
C LYS A 18 9.43 -18.39 12.70
N CYS A 19 9.65 -17.35 11.89
CA CYS A 19 11.03 -16.96 11.59
C CYS A 19 11.59 -16.04 12.69
N CYS A 20 12.76 -16.41 13.21
CA CYS A 20 13.62 -15.61 14.10
C CYS A 20 14.12 -14.29 13.47
N PHE A 21 13.84 -14.08 12.18
CA PHE A 21 14.09 -12.86 11.41
C PHE A 21 12.87 -12.54 10.50
N CYS A 22 11.66 -12.92 10.92
CA CYS A 22 10.44 -12.46 10.26
C CYS A 22 10.31 -10.96 10.61
N PHE A 23 10.46 -10.06 9.64
CA PHE A 23 9.83 -8.75 9.75
C PHE A 23 8.36 -9.01 10.12
N SER A 24 7.93 -8.58 11.31
CA SER A 24 6.52 -8.71 11.69
C SER A 24 5.67 -8.09 10.58
N LEU A 25 4.59 -8.77 10.16
CA LEU A 25 3.65 -8.23 9.18
C LEU A 25 3.14 -6.83 9.63
N GLU A 26 3.08 -6.60 10.94
CA GLU A 26 2.87 -5.29 11.55
C GLU A 26 3.92 -4.28 11.12
N PHE A 27 5.21 -4.57 11.33
CA PHE A 27 6.30 -3.67 10.92
C PHE A 27 6.32 -3.48 9.41
N GLY A 28 6.11 -4.54 8.62
CA GLY A 28 6.04 -4.47 7.16
C GLY A 28 4.93 -3.53 6.69
N SER A 29 3.74 -3.62 7.29
CA SER A 29 2.60 -2.76 6.96
C SER A 29 2.84 -1.29 7.33
N LEU A 30 3.46 -1.02 8.48
CA LEU A 30 3.84 0.32 8.90
C LEU A 30 4.94 0.91 8.01
N ALA A 31 5.95 0.11 7.64
CA ALA A 31 7.01 0.54 6.73
C ALA A 31 6.43 0.88 5.35
N ILE A 32 5.51 0.07 4.83
CA ILE A 32 4.80 0.35 3.56
C ILE A 32 4.04 1.67 3.64
N ALA A 33 3.29 1.90 4.71
CA ALA A 33 2.54 3.14 4.89
C ALA A 33 3.47 4.37 5.01
N ALA A 34 4.60 4.25 5.71
CA ALA A 34 5.59 5.33 5.76
C ALA A 34 6.26 5.57 4.39
N CYS A 35 6.58 4.50 3.67
CA CYS A 35 7.15 4.60 2.32
C CYS A 35 6.18 5.24 1.31
N SER A 36 4.86 5.01 1.42
CA SER A 36 3.88 5.65 0.53
C SER A 36 3.87 7.17 0.73
N VAL A 37 3.91 7.64 1.98
CA VAL A 37 3.99 9.07 2.30
C VAL A 37 5.30 9.68 1.78
N LEU A 38 6.44 9.02 2.01
CA LEU A 38 7.74 9.49 1.51
C LEU A 38 7.76 9.56 -0.01
N PHE A 39 7.22 8.55 -0.69
CA PHE A 39 7.12 8.55 -2.15
C PHE A 39 6.35 9.78 -2.66
N TRP A 40 5.19 10.09 -2.07
CA TRP A 40 4.41 11.25 -2.48
C TRP A 40 5.04 12.59 -2.09
N MET A 41 5.85 12.64 -1.03
CA MET A 41 6.69 13.81 -0.76
C MET A 41 7.72 14.04 -1.87
N PHE A 42 8.38 12.98 -2.35
CA PHE A 42 9.31 13.09 -3.48
C PHE A 42 8.61 13.52 -4.77
N VAL A 43 7.43 12.96 -5.06
CA VAL A 43 6.62 13.36 -6.23
C VAL A 43 6.23 14.84 -6.13
N LEU A 44 5.76 15.29 -4.98
CA LEU A 44 5.40 16.70 -4.78
C LEU A 44 6.62 17.62 -4.91
N PHE A 45 7.78 17.20 -4.39
CA PHE A 45 9.03 17.94 -4.55
C PHE A 45 9.43 18.08 -6.02
N ASP A 46 9.31 17.02 -6.81
CA ASP A 46 9.59 17.05 -8.26
C ASP A 46 8.62 18.02 -8.99
N ILE A 47 7.32 17.97 -8.67
CA ILE A 47 6.32 18.89 -9.22
C ILE A 47 6.66 20.36 -8.90
N LEU A 48 7.14 20.64 -7.69
CA LEU A 48 7.46 22.00 -7.24
C LEU A 48 8.77 22.53 -7.84
N THR A 49 9.74 21.65 -8.13
CA THR A 49 11.08 22.05 -8.60
C THR A 49 11.20 22.06 -10.13
N VAL A 50 10.46 21.20 -10.83
CA VAL A 50 10.51 21.10 -12.29
C VAL A 50 9.46 22.00 -12.93
N ASN A 51 9.90 23.11 -13.53
CA ASN A 51 9.02 24.10 -14.19
C ASN A 51 8.03 23.52 -15.20
N ARG A 52 8.35 22.40 -15.85
CA ARG A 52 7.44 21.73 -16.80
C ARG A 52 6.24 21.07 -16.13
N TYR A 53 6.38 20.67 -14.87
CA TYR A 53 5.34 20.01 -14.08
C TYR A 53 4.65 20.95 -13.09
N ASN A 54 5.22 22.13 -12.84
CA ASN A 54 4.69 23.16 -11.96
C ASN A 54 3.46 23.89 -12.56
N THR A 55 2.38 23.13 -12.71
CA THR A 55 1.05 23.66 -13.02
C THR A 55 0.22 23.67 -11.75
N LYS A 56 -0.65 24.67 -11.59
CA LYS A 56 -1.51 24.79 -10.41
C LYS A 56 -2.29 23.50 -10.11
N ASN A 57 -2.82 22.86 -11.16
CA ASN A 57 -3.57 21.61 -11.04
C ASN A 57 -2.70 20.43 -10.59
N ALA A 58 -1.44 20.35 -11.05
CA ALA A 58 -0.52 19.29 -10.62
C ALA A 58 -0.09 19.47 -9.16
N VAL A 59 0.15 20.71 -8.72
CA VAL A 59 0.46 21.02 -7.32
C VAL A 59 -0.74 20.69 -6.43
N GLU A 60 -1.94 21.15 -6.78
CA GLU A 60 -3.17 20.85 -6.02
C GLU A 60 -3.43 19.33 -5.93
N SER A 61 -3.27 18.62 -7.03
CA SER A 61 -3.42 17.15 -7.06
C SER A 61 -2.35 16.44 -6.21
N GLY A 62 -1.09 16.87 -6.29
CA GLY A 62 0.01 16.30 -5.49
C GLY A 62 -0.16 16.55 -3.99
N VAL A 63 -0.58 17.76 -3.60
CA VAL A 63 -0.86 18.10 -2.19
C VAL A 63 -2.07 17.30 -1.68
N ALA A 64 -3.17 17.25 -2.44
CA ALA A 64 -4.36 16.48 -2.06
C ALA A 64 -4.00 15.00 -1.87
N ARG A 65 -3.19 14.45 -2.76
CA ARG A 65 -2.75 13.06 -2.67
C ARG A 65 -1.88 12.81 -1.44
N LEU A 66 -0.92 13.69 -1.17
CA LEU A 66 -0.06 13.60 0.02
C LEU A 66 -0.89 13.64 1.32
N LEU A 67 -1.91 14.50 1.39
CA LEU A 67 -2.82 14.55 2.54
C LEU A 67 -3.59 13.24 2.74
N ILE A 68 -4.09 12.64 1.64
CA ILE A 68 -4.76 11.34 1.70
C ILE A 68 -3.80 10.25 2.22
N ASP A 69 -2.58 10.19 1.69
CA ASP A 69 -1.56 9.23 2.14
C ASP A 69 -1.17 9.42 3.61
N MET A 70 -1.10 10.66 4.10
CA MET A 70 -0.87 10.93 5.53
C MET A 70 -2.02 10.41 6.42
N VAL A 71 -3.27 10.62 5.99
CA VAL A 71 -4.45 10.09 6.71
C VAL A 71 -4.44 8.56 6.71
N LEU A 72 -4.11 7.95 5.57
CA LEU A 72 -3.98 6.51 5.44
C LEU A 72 -2.86 5.97 6.33
N ALA A 73 -1.69 6.61 6.37
CA ALA A 73 -0.62 6.22 7.29
C ALA A 73 -1.05 6.30 8.76
N ALA A 74 -1.80 7.34 9.15
CA ALA A 74 -2.35 7.44 10.49
C ALA A 74 -3.38 6.33 10.79
N LEU A 75 -4.27 6.01 9.83
CA LEU A 75 -5.22 4.90 9.95
C LEU A 75 -4.51 3.56 10.11
N MET A 76 -3.44 3.31 9.34
CA MET A 76 -2.62 2.11 9.47
C MET A 76 -1.93 2.04 10.83
N PHE A 77 -1.35 3.16 11.29
CA PHE A 77 -0.67 3.24 12.58
C PHE A 77 -1.63 2.93 13.74
N ILE A 78 -2.80 3.57 13.77
CA ILE A 78 -3.81 3.32 14.80
C ILE A 78 -4.37 1.90 14.68
N GLY A 79 -4.62 1.43 13.45
CA GLY A 79 -5.10 0.09 13.16
C GLY A 79 -4.14 -1.00 13.65
N ALA A 80 -2.84 -0.81 13.42
CA ALA A 80 -1.79 -1.71 13.88
C ALA A 80 -1.67 -1.70 15.41
N GLN A 81 -1.53 -0.52 16.04
CA GLN A 81 -1.36 -0.41 17.49
C GLN A 81 -2.54 -0.96 18.29
N LYS A 82 -3.76 -0.63 17.87
CA LYS A 82 -4.98 -1.07 18.56
C LYS A 82 -5.50 -2.41 18.05
N ARG A 83 -4.79 -3.06 17.12
CA ARG A 83 -5.19 -4.30 16.43
C ARG A 83 -6.64 -4.23 15.91
N MET A 84 -7.02 -3.11 15.30
CA MET A 84 -8.36 -2.91 14.74
C MET A 84 -8.40 -3.31 13.26
N SER A 85 -8.87 -4.52 12.98
CA SER A 85 -8.95 -5.10 11.63
C SER A 85 -9.74 -4.22 10.65
N LEU A 86 -10.80 -3.55 11.10
CA LEU A 86 -11.60 -2.62 10.27
C LEU A 86 -10.78 -1.44 9.72
N LEU A 87 -9.88 -0.85 10.53
CA LEU A 87 -9.06 0.28 10.08
C LEU A 87 -8.01 -0.16 9.06
N ILE A 88 -7.43 -1.34 9.25
CA ILE A 88 -6.46 -1.93 8.31
C ILE A 88 -7.16 -2.27 6.99
N LEU A 89 -8.38 -2.82 7.04
CA LEU A 89 -9.17 -3.11 5.85
C LEU A 89 -9.54 -1.82 5.09
N LEU A 90 -9.93 -0.78 5.81
CA LEU A 90 -10.24 0.53 5.22
C LEU A 90 -9.04 1.08 4.45
N TRP A 91 -7.84 0.97 5.03
CA TRP A 91 -6.60 1.33 4.34
C TRP A 91 -6.43 0.55 3.05
N VAL A 92 -6.56 -0.79 3.09
CA VAL A 92 -6.38 -1.65 1.91
C VAL A 92 -7.36 -1.28 0.80
N LEU A 93 -8.63 -1.02 1.14
CA LEU A 93 -9.67 -0.67 0.18
C LEU A 93 -9.39 0.69 -0.48
N VAL A 94 -9.11 1.72 0.32
CA VAL A 94 -8.84 3.06 -0.20
C VAL A 94 -7.58 3.04 -1.06
N GLU A 95 -6.50 2.41 -0.58
CA GLU A 95 -5.24 2.34 -1.33
C GLU A 95 -5.41 1.57 -2.65
N PHE A 96 -6.16 0.47 -2.64
CA PHE A 96 -6.48 -0.27 -3.87
C PHE A 96 -7.20 0.58 -4.91
N VAL A 97 -8.24 1.34 -4.53
CA VAL A 97 -8.97 2.23 -5.45
C VAL A 97 -8.04 3.31 -5.99
N LEU A 98 -7.22 3.90 -5.13
CA LEU A 98 -6.26 4.93 -5.46
C LEU A 98 -5.19 4.46 -6.45
N ILE A 99 -4.65 3.25 -6.26
CA ILE A 99 -3.71 2.62 -7.19
C ILE A 99 -4.38 2.33 -8.52
N LEU A 100 -5.60 1.79 -8.50
CA LEU A 100 -6.35 1.47 -9.72
C LEU A 100 -6.55 2.72 -10.58
N VAL A 101 -6.95 3.84 -9.97
CA VAL A 101 -7.10 5.14 -10.66
C VAL A 101 -5.76 5.60 -11.26
N ASN A 102 -4.66 5.53 -10.50
CA ASN A 102 -3.34 5.95 -10.97
C ASN A 102 -2.84 5.09 -12.14
N VAL A 103 -3.00 3.77 -12.07
CA VAL A 103 -2.60 2.83 -13.12
C VAL A 103 -3.43 3.05 -14.39
N VAL A 104 -4.75 3.22 -14.27
CA VAL A 104 -5.63 3.48 -15.42
C VAL A 104 -5.26 4.81 -16.09
N LEU A 105 -5.06 5.89 -15.32
CA LEU A 105 -4.64 7.17 -15.85
C LEU A 105 -3.27 7.08 -16.56
N ALA A 106 -2.29 6.43 -15.93
CA ALA A 106 -0.96 6.27 -16.51
C ALA A 106 -0.99 5.43 -17.80
N LEU A 107 -1.86 4.40 -17.86
CA LEU A 107 -2.04 3.58 -19.05
C LEU A 107 -2.69 4.38 -20.19
N VAL A 108 -3.74 5.16 -19.91
CA VAL A 108 -4.40 6.01 -20.91
C VAL A 108 -3.42 7.04 -21.46
N VAL A 109 -2.70 7.75 -20.60
CA VAL A 109 -1.71 8.75 -21.03
C VAL A 109 -0.54 8.10 -21.77
N GLY A 110 -0.05 6.96 -21.28
CA GLY A 110 1.05 6.21 -21.91
C GLY A 110 0.71 5.73 -23.32
N ILE A 111 -0.51 5.24 -23.54
CA ILE A 111 -1.00 4.82 -24.87
C ILE A 111 -1.18 6.05 -25.78
N MET A 112 -1.83 7.11 -25.30
CA MET A 112 -2.08 8.34 -26.07
C MET A 112 -0.78 9.02 -26.54
N GLN A 113 0.27 8.96 -25.72
CA GLN A 113 1.56 9.59 -26.01
C GLN A 113 2.60 8.63 -26.61
N LEU A 114 2.26 7.36 -26.85
CA LEU A 114 3.20 6.30 -27.30
C LEU A 114 4.49 6.26 -26.44
N SER A 115 4.37 6.54 -25.15
CA SER A 115 5.51 6.66 -24.25
C SER A 115 5.75 5.35 -23.51
N HIS A 116 6.72 4.57 -24.00
CA HIS A 116 7.14 3.32 -23.35
C HIS A 116 7.65 3.53 -21.93
N VAL A 117 8.23 4.70 -21.62
CA VAL A 117 8.74 5.04 -20.29
C VAL A 117 7.58 5.19 -19.29
N MET A 118 6.49 5.85 -19.68
CA MET A 118 5.31 5.98 -18.80
C MET A 118 4.62 4.64 -18.58
N LEU A 119 4.52 3.80 -19.62
CA LEU A 119 3.94 2.46 -19.51
C LEU A 119 4.78 1.55 -18.59
N LEU A 120 6.12 1.60 -18.72
CA LEU A 120 7.03 0.86 -17.85
C LEU A 120 6.93 1.36 -16.40
N GLY A 121 6.88 2.69 -16.19
CA GLY A 121 6.70 3.29 -14.88
C GLY A 121 5.39 2.85 -14.21
N ALA A 122 4.29 2.84 -14.96
CA ALA A 122 2.99 2.35 -14.47
C ALA A 122 3.03 0.88 -14.05
N ALA A 123 3.71 0.03 -14.83
CA ALA A 123 3.86 -1.40 -14.51
C ALA A 123 4.71 -1.63 -13.25
N ILE A 124 5.83 -0.92 -13.10
CA ILE A 124 6.70 -1.02 -11.91
C ILE A 124 5.94 -0.57 -10.66
N ILE A 125 5.33 0.62 -10.73
CA ILE A 125 4.55 1.19 -9.61
C ILE A 125 3.38 0.27 -9.27
N GLY A 126 2.63 -0.20 -10.26
CA GLY A 126 1.51 -1.13 -10.05
C GLY A 126 1.93 -2.44 -9.40
N THR A 127 3.08 -2.99 -9.79
CA THR A 127 3.60 -4.23 -9.19
C THR A 127 4.00 -4.02 -7.74
N PHE A 128 4.73 -2.95 -7.44
CA PHE A 128 5.14 -2.61 -6.07
C PHE A 128 3.94 -2.44 -5.15
N TYR A 129 2.94 -1.68 -5.60
CA TYR A 129 1.70 -1.46 -4.84
C TYR A 129 0.86 -2.74 -4.67
N THR A 130 0.86 -3.64 -5.66
CA THR A 130 0.19 -4.94 -5.53
C THR A 130 0.86 -5.80 -4.46
N LEU A 131 2.20 -5.83 -4.41
CA LEU A 131 2.94 -6.51 -3.36
C LEU A 131 2.66 -5.90 -1.98
N ALA A 132 2.61 -4.56 -1.90
CA ALA A 132 2.26 -3.85 -0.69
C ALA A 132 0.85 -4.23 -0.18
N LEU A 133 -0.15 -4.27 -1.07
CA LEU A 133 -1.50 -4.70 -0.73
C LEU A 133 -1.53 -6.15 -0.23
N ILE A 134 -0.76 -7.07 -0.82
CA ILE A 134 -0.66 -8.45 -0.35
C ILE A 134 -0.12 -8.52 1.07
N VAL A 135 0.96 -7.79 1.37
CA VAL A 135 1.56 -7.76 2.71
C VAL A 135 0.58 -7.21 3.73
N VAL A 136 -0.04 -6.07 3.45
CA VAL A 136 -0.98 -5.43 4.36
C VAL A 136 -2.28 -6.24 4.51
N PHE A 137 -2.77 -6.86 3.44
CA PHE A 137 -3.95 -7.71 3.51
C PHE A 137 -3.69 -8.96 4.35
N ASN A 138 -2.50 -9.55 4.27
CA ASN A 138 -2.11 -10.63 5.16
C ASN A 138 -2.03 -10.17 6.63
N PHE A 139 -1.53 -8.95 6.89
CA PHE A 139 -1.57 -8.36 8.22
C PHE A 139 -3.02 -8.17 8.73
N TYR A 140 -3.92 -7.67 7.88
CA TYR A 140 -5.35 -7.57 8.18
C TYR A 140 -5.94 -8.92 8.58
N ARG A 141 -5.63 -9.99 7.82
CA ARG A 141 -6.10 -11.34 8.11
C ARG A 141 -5.56 -11.85 9.44
N GLU A 142 -4.28 -11.64 9.72
CA GLU A 142 -3.68 -12.02 11.01
C GLU A 142 -4.39 -11.34 12.18
N VAL A 143 -4.67 -10.03 12.07
CA VAL A 143 -5.36 -9.27 13.12
C VAL A 143 -6.82 -9.72 13.28
N ARG A 144 -7.52 -10.02 12.18
CA ARG A 144 -8.92 -10.45 12.21
C ARG A 144 -9.08 -11.88 12.75
N ASP A 145 -8.27 -12.81 12.26
CA ASP A 145 -8.37 -14.23 12.58
C ASP A 145 -7.75 -14.54 13.97
N GLY A 146 -6.94 -13.61 14.51
CA GLY A 146 -6.41 -13.66 15.88
C GLY A 146 -7.29 -13.01 16.96
N GLN A 147 -8.45 -12.46 16.59
CA GLN A 147 -9.49 -11.95 17.49
C GLN A 147 -10.61 -12.99 17.68
#